data_AF-A0A7X8NAP3-F1
#
_entry.id   AF-A0A7X8NAP3-F1
#
_cell.length_a   1.000
_cell.length_b   1.000
_cell.length_c   1.000
_cell.angle_alpha   90.00
_cell.angle_beta   90.00
_cell.angle_gamma   90.00
#
_symmetry.space_group_name_H-M   'P 1'
#
loop_
_entity.id
_entity.type
_entity.pdbx_description
1 polymer ?
#
loop_
_entity_poly.entity_id
_entity_poly.type
_entity_poly.pdbx_seq_one_letter_code
_entity_poly.pdbx_strand_id
1 'polypeptide(L)'
;MARIYKKLHKWPGLIISFLLLYYSITGIFMNHRELFSKIDVSRNNLPKEFRYQNWNNSALKSNLIKSADSILIFGNIGVWLTDSTFTDYSSFNNGFPKGSDNRKIFDLHHSSDGNLYCATQFGLFSFDRARSQWSKFDLDVDIKRFVAIESIEDTLYVLNRSYLFKGKSEGINTHFQKIELKQPLDYNNKVSLFETMWQIHSGEIFGIPGKLFVDFLGIITLFLSLTGIIYFFFPGWIKRRKKKAKSVSAIVKTNRWSLKWHNKTGAWLFVCLIVLFFTGMFLRPPLLIAIAYSKVSPIKYSHLDQPNPWYDKLRDLRYDKNRNEFLLATSEGIYHMDKDELAPKLFQIQPPVSVMGINVLEPFKDGAYIVGSFSGLFLWHPAHPEIYNLAQNKMHVGKSTGRPIGDFKVTGLITDLNGKQYMIDYDKGAVPLYHHKLFPEMPNNVLEESKMSLWNLSLEIHTGRFFRFMLGNFYILLVPLSGLVSVMVVLSGYLLWRKKFRKSKTR
;
A
#
# COMPACT_ATOMS: atom_id res chain seq x y z
N MET A 1 16.62 13.35 -38.41
CA MET A 1 17.03 13.51 -36.99
C MET A 1 16.33 14.65 -36.24
N ALA A 2 16.69 15.94 -36.40
CA ALA A 2 16.13 17.02 -35.53
C ALA A 2 14.60 17.22 -35.64
N ARG A 3 14.04 17.01 -36.84
CA ARG A 3 12.58 17.06 -37.06
C ARG A 3 11.84 15.94 -36.31
N ILE A 4 12.48 14.78 -36.16
CA ILE A 4 11.94 13.61 -35.43
C ILE A 4 11.92 13.91 -33.94
N TYR A 5 13.05 14.30 -33.35
CA TYR A 5 13.10 14.64 -31.91
C TYR A 5 12.13 15.75 -31.54
N LYS A 6 11.97 16.76 -32.40
CA LYS A 6 10.97 17.82 -32.19
C LYS A 6 9.54 17.29 -32.18
N LYS A 7 9.20 16.33 -33.04
CA LYS A 7 7.87 15.69 -33.03
C LYS A 7 7.67 14.84 -31.77
N LEU A 8 8.65 14.00 -31.42
CA LEU A 8 8.62 13.12 -30.25
C LEU A 8 8.57 13.87 -28.92
N HIS A 9 9.20 15.04 -28.85
CA HIS A 9 9.14 15.88 -27.66
C HIS A 9 7.84 16.71 -27.61
N LYS A 10 7.43 17.33 -28.72
CA LYS A 10 6.32 18.32 -28.71
C LYS A 10 4.96 17.69 -28.40
N TRP A 11 4.54 16.69 -29.17
CA TRP A 11 3.16 16.19 -29.09
C TRP A 11 2.97 15.20 -27.94
N PRO A 12 3.80 14.15 -27.80
CA PRO A 12 3.77 13.30 -26.61
C PRO A 12 4.02 14.09 -25.33
N GLY A 13 4.95 15.06 -25.36
CA GLY A 13 5.25 15.93 -24.22
C GLY A 13 4.06 16.76 -23.74
N LEU A 14 3.23 17.28 -24.66
CA LEU A 14 2.01 17.99 -24.27
C LEU A 14 1.00 17.05 -23.60
N ILE A 15 0.74 15.89 -24.20
CA ILE A 15 -0.24 14.93 -23.66
C ILE A 15 0.20 14.46 -22.27
N ILE A 16 1.45 14.02 -22.15
CA ILE A 16 1.98 13.48 -20.91
C ILE A 16 2.10 14.53 -19.81
N SER A 17 2.31 15.81 -20.17
CA SER A 17 2.43 16.88 -19.18
C SER A 17 1.23 16.96 -18.25
N PHE A 18 0.00 16.76 -18.75
CA PHE A 18 -1.21 16.78 -17.91
C PHE A 18 -1.22 15.62 -16.91
N LEU A 19 -0.83 14.42 -17.31
CA LEU A 19 -0.72 13.28 -16.39
C LEU A 19 0.38 13.49 -15.36
N LEU A 20 1.53 14.02 -15.79
CA LEU A 20 2.67 14.29 -14.92
C LEU A 20 2.37 15.36 -13.86
N LEU A 21 1.44 16.30 -14.10
CA LEU A 21 0.97 17.22 -13.05
C LEU A 21 0.40 16.44 -11.86
N TYR A 22 -0.51 15.49 -12.12
CA TYR A 22 -1.13 14.69 -11.07
C TYR A 22 -0.13 13.75 -10.41
N TYR A 23 0.70 13.06 -11.20
CA TYR A 23 1.69 12.11 -10.66
C TYR A 23 2.73 12.80 -9.78
N SER A 24 3.17 14.01 -10.14
CA SER A 24 4.13 14.78 -9.33
C SER A 24 3.55 15.13 -7.96
N ILE A 25 2.31 15.61 -7.92
CA ILE A 25 1.64 16.01 -6.67
C ILE A 25 1.35 14.78 -5.80
N THR A 26 0.76 13.75 -6.39
CA THR A 26 0.38 12.52 -5.68
C THR A 26 1.59 11.73 -5.20
N GLY A 27 2.70 11.73 -5.95
CA GLY A 27 3.96 11.11 -5.52
C GLY A 27 4.50 11.73 -4.23
N ILE A 28 4.49 13.07 -4.15
CA ILE A 28 4.91 13.80 -2.94
C ILE A 28 4.00 13.46 -1.75
N PHE A 29 2.68 13.47 -1.95
CA PHE A 29 1.74 13.08 -0.89
C PHE A 29 1.95 11.64 -0.42
N MET A 30 2.28 10.73 -1.35
CA MET A 30 2.56 9.35 -1.04
C MET A 30 3.84 9.15 -0.23
N ASN A 31 4.91 9.92 -0.51
CA ASN A 31 6.18 9.87 0.21
C ASN A 31 6.06 10.32 1.68
N HIS A 32 5.09 11.22 1.97
CA HIS A 32 4.87 11.82 3.30
C HIS A 32 3.55 11.37 3.93
N ARG A 33 3.29 10.05 3.92
CA ARG A 33 2.04 9.45 4.41
C ARG A 33 1.63 9.91 5.82
N GLU A 34 2.56 9.90 6.78
CA GLU A 34 2.26 10.27 8.17
C GLU A 34 1.87 11.75 8.31
N LEU A 35 2.54 12.65 7.58
CA LEU A 35 2.25 14.09 7.59
C LEU A 35 0.82 14.38 7.13
N PHE A 36 0.33 13.63 6.14
CA PHE A 36 -1.01 13.79 5.56
C PHE A 36 -2.05 12.81 6.12
N SER A 37 -1.69 12.00 7.13
CA SER A 37 -2.56 10.95 7.69
C SER A 37 -3.89 11.45 8.27
N LYS A 38 -3.94 12.73 8.66
CA LYS A 38 -5.12 13.40 9.22
C LYS A 38 -6.10 13.91 8.15
N ILE A 39 -5.70 13.92 6.88
CA ILE A 39 -6.49 14.48 5.79
C ILE A 39 -7.28 13.37 5.10
N ASP A 40 -8.60 13.54 5.10
CA ASP A 40 -9.54 12.63 4.47
C ASP A 40 -10.35 13.33 3.39
N VAL A 41 -10.79 12.54 2.41
CA VAL A 41 -11.70 12.94 1.34
C VAL A 41 -13.00 12.16 1.49
N SER A 42 -14.12 12.86 1.40
CA SER A 42 -15.44 12.21 1.40
C SER A 42 -15.59 11.31 0.18
N ARG A 43 -16.00 10.06 0.40
CA ARG A 43 -16.26 9.09 -0.69
C ARG A 43 -17.41 9.53 -1.60
N ASN A 44 -18.29 10.41 -1.12
CA ASN A 44 -19.37 10.98 -1.95
C ASN A 44 -18.84 11.85 -3.09
N ASN A 45 -17.67 12.46 -2.92
CA ASN A 45 -17.01 13.29 -3.93
C ASN A 45 -16.19 12.47 -4.94
N LEU A 46 -16.14 11.14 -4.78
CA LEU A 46 -15.36 10.23 -5.60
C LEU A 46 -16.26 9.44 -6.56
N PRO A 47 -15.68 8.86 -7.63
CA PRO A 47 -16.36 7.87 -8.47
C PRO A 47 -17.02 6.75 -7.65
N LYS A 48 -18.10 6.18 -8.18
CA LYS A 48 -18.96 5.21 -7.45
C LYS A 48 -18.18 3.99 -6.95
N GLU A 49 -17.12 3.61 -7.65
CA GLU A 49 -16.22 2.49 -7.32
C GLU A 49 -15.52 2.67 -5.96
N PHE A 50 -15.34 3.91 -5.51
CA PHE A 50 -14.72 4.24 -4.21
C PHE A 50 -15.73 4.41 -3.08
N ARG A 51 -17.04 4.31 -3.37
CA ARG A 51 -18.08 4.32 -2.34
C ARG A 51 -18.21 2.92 -1.76
N TYR A 52 -18.44 2.84 -0.45
CA TYR A 52 -18.68 1.55 0.17
C TYR A 52 -20.03 1.00 -0.30
N GLN A 53 -20.00 -0.25 -0.76
CA GLN A 53 -21.17 -1.05 -1.08
C GLN A 53 -20.91 -2.45 -0.54
N ASN A 54 -21.84 -2.98 0.27
CA ASN A 54 -21.69 -4.29 0.90
C ASN A 54 -20.36 -4.46 1.65
N TRP A 55 -19.81 -3.42 2.30
CA TRP A 55 -18.52 -3.50 3.01
C TRP A 55 -17.29 -3.80 2.11
N ASN A 56 -17.35 -3.48 0.82
CA ASN A 56 -16.22 -3.59 -0.13
C ASN A 56 -15.07 -2.62 0.19
N ASN A 57 -14.07 -2.50 -0.70
CA ASN A 57 -12.92 -1.61 -0.56
C ASN A 57 -12.10 -1.84 0.74
N SER A 58 -12.04 -3.10 1.18
CA SER A 58 -11.40 -3.51 2.45
C SER A 58 -11.95 -2.77 3.67
N ALA A 59 -13.27 -2.51 3.74
CA ALA A 59 -13.87 -1.88 4.92
C ALA A 59 -13.53 -2.68 6.18
N LEU A 60 -13.67 -4.01 6.11
CA LEU A 60 -13.47 -4.95 7.20
C LEU A 60 -12.28 -5.88 6.97
N LYS A 61 -11.65 -6.28 8.08
CA LYS A 61 -10.61 -7.29 8.16
C LYS A 61 -11.02 -8.48 9.03
N SER A 62 -11.49 -8.24 10.25
CA SER A 62 -11.96 -9.30 11.14
C SER A 62 -12.88 -8.74 12.24
N ASN A 63 -13.34 -9.61 13.14
CA ASN A 63 -14.12 -9.28 14.31
C ASN A 63 -13.63 -10.01 15.56
N LEU A 64 -13.89 -9.41 16.72
CA LEU A 64 -13.63 -9.95 18.05
C LEU A 64 -14.96 -10.06 18.78
N ILE A 65 -15.37 -11.29 19.10
CA ILE A 65 -16.57 -11.56 19.90
C ILE A 65 -16.20 -11.36 21.38
N LYS A 66 -16.75 -10.31 22.01
CA LYS A 66 -16.47 -9.99 23.42
C LYS A 66 -17.43 -10.71 24.37
N SER A 67 -18.70 -10.76 23.99
CA SER A 67 -19.80 -11.41 24.73
C SER A 67 -20.92 -11.82 23.77
N ALA A 68 -22.00 -12.41 24.29
CA ALA A 68 -23.15 -12.85 23.50
C ALA A 68 -23.92 -11.71 22.80
N ASP A 69 -23.68 -10.46 23.19
CA ASP A 69 -24.37 -9.26 22.70
C ASP A 69 -23.42 -8.18 22.16
N SER A 70 -22.10 -8.34 22.33
CA SER A 70 -21.11 -7.32 21.97
C SER A 70 -20.01 -7.91 21.09
N ILE A 71 -19.94 -7.44 19.85
CA ILE A 71 -18.92 -7.79 18.87
C ILE A 71 -18.18 -6.53 18.46
N LEU A 72 -16.85 -6.56 18.47
CA LEU A 72 -16.04 -5.50 17.88
C LEU A 72 -15.68 -5.90 16.47
N ILE A 73 -16.05 -5.11 15.47
CA ILE A 73 -15.61 -5.31 14.08
C ILE A 73 -14.54 -4.28 13.75
N PHE A 74 -13.58 -4.65 12.92
CA PHE A 74 -12.46 -3.77 12.60
C PHE A 74 -11.89 -3.96 11.21
N GLY A 75 -11.19 -2.93 10.72
CA GLY A 75 -10.53 -2.92 9.43
C GLY A 75 -10.05 -1.51 9.04
N ASN A 76 -10.27 -1.10 7.79
CA ASN A 76 -9.94 0.27 7.36
C ASN A 76 -10.90 1.33 7.93
N ILE A 77 -12.05 0.92 8.45
CA ILE A 77 -13.06 1.82 9.03
C ILE A 77 -12.80 2.17 10.51
N GLY A 78 -11.69 1.70 11.09
CA GLY A 78 -11.48 1.75 12.52
C GLY A 78 -12.07 0.54 13.25
N VAL A 79 -12.39 0.74 14.52
CA VAL A 79 -13.06 -0.24 15.38
C VAL A 79 -14.48 0.23 15.65
N TRP A 80 -15.43 -0.68 15.51
CA TRP A 80 -16.85 -0.44 15.74
C TRP A 80 -17.42 -1.53 16.64
N LEU A 81 -18.21 -1.13 17.64
CA LEU A 81 -18.97 -2.03 18.48
C LEU A 81 -20.33 -2.28 17.82
N THR A 82 -20.73 -3.53 17.74
CA THR A 82 -22.02 -3.95 17.20
C THR A 82 -22.67 -5.05 18.03
N ASP A 83 -23.99 -5.15 17.90
CA ASP A 83 -24.78 -6.23 18.46
C ASP A 83 -24.50 -7.58 17.76
N SER A 84 -25.06 -8.67 18.30
CA SER A 84 -24.89 -10.01 17.75
C SER A 84 -25.47 -10.22 16.36
N THR A 85 -26.34 -9.32 15.90
CA THR A 85 -26.97 -9.39 14.58
C THR A 85 -26.31 -8.51 13.53
N PHE A 86 -25.30 -7.71 13.90
CA PHE A 86 -24.62 -6.76 13.01
C PHE A 86 -25.56 -5.66 12.48
N THR A 87 -26.48 -5.15 13.29
CA THR A 87 -27.48 -4.15 12.88
C THR A 87 -27.34 -2.81 13.59
N ASP A 88 -26.90 -2.80 14.84
CA ASP A 88 -26.63 -1.57 15.59
C ASP A 88 -25.13 -1.37 15.75
N TYR A 89 -24.65 -0.15 15.48
CA TYR A 89 -23.23 0.18 15.42
C TYR A 89 -22.90 1.46 16.18
N SER A 90 -21.90 1.38 17.04
CA SER A 90 -21.34 2.54 17.74
C SER A 90 -19.83 2.63 17.51
N SER A 91 -19.34 3.86 17.34
CA SER A 91 -17.93 4.12 17.04
C SER A 91 -17.08 3.77 18.26
N PHE A 92 -16.09 2.89 18.09
CA PHE A 92 -15.13 2.51 19.14
C PHE A 92 -13.73 3.07 18.82
N ASN A 93 -13.70 4.26 18.19
CA ASN A 93 -12.49 4.88 17.65
C ASN A 93 -11.88 5.96 18.56
N ASN A 94 -12.50 6.24 19.71
CA ASN A 94 -12.03 7.29 20.62
C ASN A 94 -10.58 7.03 21.05
N GLY A 95 -9.73 8.05 21.03
CA GLY A 95 -8.28 7.95 21.32
C GLY A 95 -7.39 7.74 20.08
N PHE A 96 -7.90 7.21 18.97
CA PHE A 96 -7.13 7.21 17.72
C PHE A 96 -6.99 8.64 17.15
N PRO A 97 -5.84 9.00 16.57
CA PRO A 97 -5.70 10.27 15.86
C PRO A 97 -6.72 10.41 14.73
N LYS A 98 -7.09 11.67 14.41
CA LYS A 98 -8.02 11.96 13.30
C LYS A 98 -7.48 11.44 11.96
N GLY A 99 -8.38 11.12 11.05
CA GLY A 99 -8.08 10.65 9.69
C GLY A 99 -8.14 9.14 9.54
N SER A 100 -8.64 8.68 8.40
CA SER A 100 -8.93 7.26 8.13
C SER A 100 -7.65 6.41 8.14
N ASP A 101 -6.49 7.01 7.81
CA ASP A 101 -5.21 6.30 7.81
C ASP A 101 -4.72 5.95 9.22
N ASN A 102 -5.05 6.80 10.20
CA ASN A 102 -4.76 6.58 11.63
C ASN A 102 -5.68 5.54 12.28
N ARG A 103 -6.76 5.17 11.59
CA ARG A 103 -7.77 4.20 12.04
C ARG A 103 -7.73 2.91 11.25
N LYS A 104 -6.65 2.66 10.52
CA LYS A 104 -6.46 1.39 9.82
C LYS A 104 -5.97 0.33 10.79
N ILE A 105 -6.83 -0.63 11.09
CA ILE A 105 -6.62 -1.69 12.06
C ILE A 105 -6.17 -2.97 11.36
N PHE A 106 -5.11 -3.59 11.87
CA PHE A 106 -4.60 -4.87 11.40
C PHE A 106 -4.93 -6.00 12.36
N ASP A 107 -4.94 -5.75 13.66
CA ASP A 107 -5.34 -6.77 14.63
C ASP A 107 -5.98 -6.12 15.85
N LEU A 108 -6.87 -6.87 16.49
CA LEU A 108 -7.56 -6.49 17.71
C LEU A 108 -7.60 -7.71 18.63
N HIS A 109 -6.88 -7.61 19.74
CA HIS A 109 -6.66 -8.72 20.65
C HIS A 109 -7.31 -8.49 21.99
N HIS A 110 -7.93 -9.54 22.53
CA HIS A 110 -8.46 -9.59 23.88
C HIS A 110 -7.63 -10.58 24.69
N SER A 111 -6.85 -10.06 25.65
CA SER A 111 -6.04 -10.89 26.52
C SER A 111 -6.88 -11.57 27.59
N SER A 112 -6.29 -12.59 28.24
CA SER A 112 -6.91 -13.40 29.29
C SER A 112 -7.34 -12.60 30.53
N ASP A 113 -6.64 -11.51 30.83
CA ASP A 113 -6.96 -10.53 31.90
C ASP A 113 -8.04 -9.51 31.47
N GLY A 114 -8.55 -9.65 30.25
CA GLY A 114 -9.59 -8.82 29.64
C GLY A 114 -9.09 -7.54 28.98
N ASN A 115 -7.80 -7.23 29.02
CA ASN A 115 -7.29 -6.03 28.36
C ASN A 115 -7.46 -6.12 26.84
N LEU A 116 -7.65 -4.96 26.20
CA LEU A 116 -7.77 -4.86 24.75
C LEU A 116 -6.54 -4.19 24.18
N TYR A 117 -6.01 -4.77 23.12
CA TYR A 117 -4.85 -4.27 22.39
C TYR A 117 -5.15 -4.18 20.90
N CYS A 118 -4.58 -3.19 20.24
CA CYS A 118 -4.89 -2.91 18.85
C CYS A 118 -3.63 -2.59 18.04
N ALA A 119 -3.40 -3.38 16.99
CA ALA A 119 -2.31 -3.19 16.04
C ALA A 119 -2.80 -2.33 14.87
N THR A 120 -2.12 -1.21 14.60
CA THR A 120 -2.57 -0.22 13.62
C THR A 120 -1.47 0.20 12.65
N GLN A 121 -1.83 0.98 11.64
CA GLN A 121 -0.89 1.56 10.66
C GLN A 121 0.20 2.45 11.28
N PHE A 122 -0.07 3.12 12.41
CA PHE A 122 0.83 4.10 13.01
C PHE A 122 1.14 3.86 14.49
N GLY A 123 0.90 2.65 14.99
CA GLY A 123 1.35 2.24 16.31
C GLY A 123 0.60 1.06 16.88
N LEU A 124 1.01 0.70 18.09
CA LEU A 124 0.33 -0.21 18.98
C LEU A 124 -0.46 0.58 20.01
N PHE A 125 -1.67 0.13 20.33
CA PHE A 125 -2.55 0.79 21.29
C PHE A 125 -3.10 -0.22 22.30
N SER A 126 -3.46 0.26 23.49
CA SER A 126 -4.30 -0.46 24.45
C SER A 126 -5.50 0.39 24.84
N PHE A 127 -6.64 -0.24 25.11
CA PHE A 127 -7.86 0.48 25.49
C PHE A 127 -7.84 0.83 26.98
N ASP A 128 -7.80 2.13 27.28
CA ASP A 128 -7.98 2.67 28.63
C ASP A 128 -9.47 2.64 28.98
N ARG A 129 -9.86 1.67 29.82
CA ARG A 129 -11.24 1.51 30.29
C ARG A 129 -11.71 2.69 31.15
N ALA A 130 -10.83 3.29 31.94
CA ALA A 130 -11.19 4.40 32.82
C ALA A 130 -11.55 5.66 32.02
N ARG A 131 -10.85 5.89 30.90
CA ARG A 131 -11.10 7.03 30.00
C ARG A 131 -11.95 6.69 28.78
N SER A 132 -12.30 5.41 28.59
CA SER A 132 -13.02 4.90 27.41
C SER A 132 -12.38 5.35 26.08
N GLN A 133 -11.06 5.17 25.96
CA GLN A 133 -10.31 5.57 24.77
C GLN A 133 -9.06 4.71 24.54
N TRP A 134 -8.60 4.65 23.29
CA TRP A 134 -7.32 4.04 22.92
C TRP A 134 -6.14 4.92 23.34
N SER A 135 -5.19 4.32 24.06
CA SER A 135 -3.92 4.93 24.42
C SER A 135 -2.78 4.30 23.61
N LYS A 136 -1.93 5.13 23.01
CA LYS A 136 -0.81 4.69 22.17
C LYS A 136 0.40 4.34 23.04
N PHE A 137 1.07 3.23 22.75
CA PHE A 137 2.38 2.94 23.32
C PHE A 137 3.47 3.78 22.67
N ASP A 138 4.40 4.26 23.48
CA ASP A 138 5.62 4.92 23.01
C ASP A 138 6.73 3.86 22.87
N LEU A 139 6.96 3.40 21.64
CA LEU A 139 7.93 2.35 21.31
C LEU A 139 8.93 2.89 20.29
N ASP A 140 10.22 2.63 20.54
CA ASP A 140 11.29 3.02 19.64
C ASP A 140 11.39 2.04 18.44
N VAL A 141 10.74 2.45 17.33
CA VAL A 141 10.60 1.63 16.11
C VAL A 141 10.77 2.46 14.85
N ASP A 142 11.53 1.93 13.89
CA ASP A 142 11.66 2.54 12.56
C ASP A 142 10.34 2.42 11.78
N ILE A 143 9.68 1.27 11.89
CA ILE A 143 8.38 1.00 11.26
C ILE A 143 7.28 0.97 12.32
N LYS A 144 6.44 2.00 12.30
CA LYS A 144 5.31 2.18 13.24
C LYS A 144 4.11 1.26 12.97
N ARG A 145 4.07 0.55 11.84
CA ARG A 145 2.96 -0.35 11.50
C ARG A 145 3.08 -1.64 12.32
N PHE A 146 2.09 -1.88 13.17
CA PHE A 146 1.88 -3.17 13.85
C PHE A 146 0.86 -4.00 13.07
N VAL A 147 1.05 -5.31 13.04
CA VAL A 147 0.29 -6.20 12.14
C VAL A 147 -0.39 -7.37 12.83
N ALA A 148 0.10 -7.84 13.97
CA ALA A 148 -0.48 -8.96 14.70
C ALA A 148 -0.19 -8.86 16.19
N ILE A 149 -1.10 -9.42 16.99
CA ILE A 149 -1.02 -9.56 18.44
C ILE A 149 -1.50 -10.96 18.79
N GLU A 150 -0.76 -11.64 19.65
CA GLU A 150 -1.06 -12.96 20.14
C GLU A 150 -0.75 -13.04 21.64
N SER A 151 -1.43 -13.92 22.38
CA SER A 151 -1.12 -14.12 23.80
C SER A 151 -0.93 -15.59 24.15
N ILE A 152 0.11 -15.87 24.91
CA ILE A 152 0.30 -17.14 25.60
C ILE A 152 0.19 -16.84 27.09
N GLU A 153 -0.87 -17.33 27.71
CA GLU A 153 -1.17 -17.08 29.13
C GLU A 153 -1.29 -15.58 29.45
N ASP A 154 -0.36 -15.02 30.24
CA ASP A 154 -0.29 -13.60 30.62
C ASP A 154 0.64 -12.79 29.72
N THR A 155 1.33 -13.45 28.77
CA THR A 155 2.38 -12.83 27.97
C THR A 155 1.88 -12.54 26.56
N LEU A 156 2.05 -11.29 26.14
CA LEU A 156 1.74 -10.79 24.81
C LEU A 156 2.94 -10.91 23.89
N TYR A 157 2.66 -11.29 22.66
CA TYR A 157 3.57 -11.33 21.53
C TYR A 157 2.99 -10.45 20.43
N VAL A 158 3.68 -9.37 20.12
CA VAL A 158 3.19 -8.35 19.20
C VAL A 158 4.17 -8.19 18.05
N LEU A 159 3.66 -8.23 16.81
CA LEU A 159 4.49 -8.01 15.62
C LEU A 159 4.30 -6.61 15.07
N ASN A 160 5.42 -5.92 14.88
CA ASN A 160 5.50 -4.93 13.81
C ASN A 160 6.06 -5.59 12.54
N ARG A 161 6.39 -4.76 11.55
CA ARG A 161 6.85 -5.24 10.25
C ARG A 161 8.26 -5.85 10.24
N SER A 162 9.05 -5.66 11.30
CA SER A 162 10.48 -6.03 11.37
C SER A 162 10.88 -6.77 12.64
N TYR A 163 10.14 -6.60 13.74
CA TYR A 163 10.48 -7.04 15.09
C TYR A 163 9.29 -7.71 15.77
N LEU A 164 9.62 -8.61 16.68
CA LEU A 164 8.71 -9.15 17.67
C LEU A 164 8.85 -8.35 18.96
N PHE A 165 7.75 -8.12 19.65
CA PHE A 165 7.72 -7.49 20.95
C PHE A 165 7.07 -8.44 21.95
N LYS A 166 7.68 -8.59 23.13
CA LYS A 166 7.20 -9.46 24.19
C LYS A 166 6.95 -8.65 25.46
N GLY A 167 5.81 -8.82 26.11
CA GLY A 167 5.48 -8.08 27.32
C GLY A 167 4.38 -8.77 28.11
N LYS A 168 4.39 -8.62 29.44
CA LYS A 168 3.30 -9.12 30.29
C LYS A 168 2.08 -8.19 30.15
N SER A 169 0.90 -8.77 29.95
CA SER A 169 -0.35 -8.04 29.79
C SER A 169 -0.70 -7.27 31.06
N GLU A 170 -0.66 -5.95 30.98
CA GLU A 170 -1.00 -5.01 32.07
C GLU A 170 -1.78 -3.79 31.53
N GLY A 171 -2.56 -3.98 30.47
CA GLY A 171 -3.29 -2.93 29.77
C GLY A 171 -2.36 -1.81 29.28
N ILE A 172 -2.71 -0.56 29.58
CA ILE A 172 -1.91 0.62 29.20
C ILE A 172 -0.52 0.65 29.85
N ASN A 173 -0.29 -0.12 30.92
CA ASN A 173 0.99 -0.19 31.63
C ASN A 173 1.89 -1.33 31.12
N THR A 174 1.49 -2.02 30.05
CA THR A 174 2.28 -3.10 29.45
C THR A 174 3.62 -2.57 28.96
N HIS A 175 4.71 -3.18 29.43
CA HIS A 175 6.06 -2.89 28.95
C HIS A 175 6.51 -3.96 27.96
N PHE A 176 7.03 -3.52 26.81
CA PHE A 176 7.45 -4.40 25.74
C PHE A 176 8.97 -4.44 25.60
N GLN A 177 9.52 -5.65 25.59
CA GLN A 177 10.88 -5.91 25.13
C GLN A 177 10.87 -6.14 23.61
N LYS A 178 11.69 -5.38 22.88
CA LYS A 178 11.92 -5.56 21.45
C LYS A 178 12.87 -6.73 21.20
N ILE A 179 12.50 -7.62 20.29
CA ILE A 179 13.23 -8.84 19.94
C ILE A 179 13.43 -8.91 18.42
N GLU A 180 14.67 -9.13 18.01
CA GLU A 180 15.00 -9.47 16.63
C GLU A 180 14.97 -10.99 16.45
N LEU A 181 14.19 -11.46 15.49
CA LEU A 181 14.08 -12.88 15.19
C LEU A 181 15.35 -13.38 14.50
N LYS A 182 15.75 -14.63 14.78
CA LYS A 182 16.93 -15.24 14.13
C LYS A 182 16.71 -15.37 12.62
N GLN A 183 17.81 -15.38 11.86
CA GLN A 183 17.76 -15.62 10.42
C GLN A 183 17.24 -17.03 10.11
N PRO A 184 16.48 -17.22 9.00
CA PRO A 184 16.09 -18.54 8.56
C PRO A 184 17.31 -19.34 8.04
N LEU A 185 17.22 -20.68 8.07
CA LEU A 185 18.33 -21.57 7.72
C LEU A 185 18.95 -21.31 6.33
N ASP A 186 18.13 -20.94 5.34
CA ASP A 186 18.56 -20.68 3.95
C ASP A 186 18.64 -19.18 3.60
N TYR A 187 18.92 -18.32 4.58
CA TYR A 187 18.98 -16.88 4.36
C TYR A 187 20.13 -16.49 3.41
N ASN A 188 19.80 -15.85 2.29
CA ASN A 188 20.79 -15.47 1.26
C ASN A 188 20.94 -13.96 1.06
N ASN A 189 20.51 -13.13 2.02
CA ASN A 189 20.56 -11.66 1.99
C ASN A 189 20.21 -11.04 0.64
N LYS A 190 19.20 -11.58 -0.04
CA LYS A 190 18.65 -11.02 -1.28
C LYS A 190 17.33 -10.33 -1.02
N VAL A 191 17.10 -9.24 -1.74
CA VAL A 191 15.88 -8.42 -1.70
C VAL A 191 15.13 -8.52 -3.03
N SER A 192 13.84 -8.20 -3.02
CA SER A 192 13.04 -8.20 -4.24
C SER A 192 13.49 -7.08 -5.19
N LEU A 193 13.61 -7.38 -6.49
CA LEU A 193 13.88 -6.36 -7.50
C LEU A 193 12.73 -5.35 -7.59
N PHE A 194 11.48 -5.78 -7.38
CA PHE A 194 10.34 -4.89 -7.27
C PHE A 194 10.52 -3.88 -6.12
N GLU A 195 10.95 -4.36 -4.95
CA GLU A 195 11.19 -3.50 -3.79
C GLU A 195 12.36 -2.52 -4.03
N THR A 196 13.43 -2.98 -4.67
CA THR A 196 14.55 -2.12 -5.07
C THR A 196 14.08 -1.02 -6.02
N MET A 197 13.31 -1.36 -7.06
CA MET A 197 12.75 -0.37 -7.99
C MET A 197 11.80 0.61 -7.28
N TRP A 198 10.99 0.12 -6.34
CA TRP A 198 10.08 0.94 -5.55
C TRP A 198 10.84 1.93 -4.67
N GLN A 199 11.87 1.48 -3.94
CA GLN A 199 12.68 2.35 -3.08
C GLN A 199 13.53 3.35 -3.86
N ILE A 200 14.00 3.01 -5.08
CA ILE A 200 14.65 3.99 -5.97
C ILE A 200 13.62 5.03 -6.44
N HIS A 201 12.42 4.59 -6.81
CA HIS A 201 11.36 5.48 -7.30
C HIS A 201 10.83 6.42 -6.22
N SER A 202 10.63 5.95 -4.99
CA SER A 202 10.19 6.77 -3.85
C SER A 202 11.33 7.59 -3.22
N GLY A 203 12.57 7.17 -3.45
CA GLY A 203 13.76 7.74 -2.81
C GLY A 203 14.06 7.12 -1.44
N GLU A 204 13.24 6.17 -0.97
CA GLU A 204 13.44 5.46 0.29
C GLU A 204 14.77 4.72 0.39
N ILE A 205 15.38 4.40 -0.75
CA ILE A 205 16.65 3.69 -0.79
C ILE A 205 17.78 4.42 -0.03
N PHE A 206 17.66 5.74 0.14
CA PHE A 206 18.57 6.56 0.95
C PHE A 206 17.86 7.24 2.14
N GLY A 207 16.75 6.66 2.62
CA GLY A 207 15.95 7.22 3.71
C GLY A 207 15.37 8.60 3.41
N ILE A 208 15.34 9.48 4.41
CA ILE A 208 14.76 10.83 4.30
C ILE A 208 15.46 11.69 3.22
N PRO A 209 16.81 11.77 3.14
CA PRO A 209 17.49 12.52 2.08
C PRO A 209 17.08 12.09 0.67
N GLY A 210 16.96 10.77 0.43
CA GLY A 210 16.54 10.24 -0.86
C GLY A 210 15.09 10.57 -1.18
N LYS A 211 14.16 10.46 -0.21
CA LYS A 211 12.77 10.90 -0.36
C LYS A 211 12.67 12.36 -0.80
N LEU A 212 13.37 13.25 -0.07
CA LEU A 212 13.38 14.68 -0.37
C LEU A 212 13.96 14.98 -1.75
N PHE A 213 14.96 14.23 -2.19
CA PHE A 213 15.50 14.35 -3.55
C PHE A 213 14.47 13.95 -4.61
N VAL A 214 13.75 12.84 -4.41
CA VAL A 214 12.67 12.43 -5.33
C VAL A 214 11.52 13.44 -5.32
N ASP A 215 11.14 13.99 -4.17
CA ASP A 215 10.13 15.05 -4.10
C ASP A 215 10.57 16.29 -4.87
N PHE A 216 11.84 16.66 -4.76
CA PHE A 216 12.43 17.71 -5.58
C PHE A 216 12.30 17.38 -7.08
N LEU A 217 12.60 16.15 -7.51
CA LEU A 217 12.37 15.73 -8.90
C LEU A 217 10.88 15.77 -9.30
N GLY A 218 9.96 15.50 -8.37
CA GLY A 218 8.52 15.71 -8.54
C GLY A 218 8.17 17.17 -8.80
N ILE A 219 8.70 18.10 -7.99
CA ILE A 219 8.54 19.55 -8.19
C ILE A 219 9.14 19.99 -9.53
N ILE A 220 10.30 19.45 -9.91
CA ILE A 220 10.90 19.72 -11.22
C ILE A 220 10.02 19.19 -12.34
N THR A 221 9.41 18.01 -12.20
CA THR A 221 8.50 17.45 -13.19
C THR A 221 7.24 18.30 -13.35
N LEU A 222 6.67 18.79 -12.24
CA LEU A 222 5.57 19.76 -12.23
C LEU A 222 5.98 21.04 -12.98
N PHE A 223 7.15 21.59 -12.66
CA PHE A 223 7.70 22.78 -13.31
C PHE A 223 7.91 22.58 -14.82
N LEU A 224 8.51 21.46 -15.24
CA LEU A 224 8.76 21.15 -16.65
C LEU A 224 7.45 20.95 -17.42
N SER A 225 6.44 20.34 -16.79
CA SER A 225 5.11 20.16 -17.37
C SER A 225 4.40 21.50 -17.58
N LEU A 226 4.36 22.36 -16.55
CA LEU A 226 3.76 23.70 -16.64
C LEU A 226 4.46 24.59 -17.67
N THR A 227 5.80 24.61 -17.65
CA THR A 227 6.58 25.40 -18.63
C THR A 227 6.44 24.86 -20.05
N GLY A 228 6.32 23.54 -20.23
CA GLY A 228 6.02 22.92 -21.53
C GLY A 228 4.66 23.33 -22.09
N ILE A 229 3.62 23.30 -21.25
CA ILE A 229 2.26 23.76 -21.60
C ILE A 229 2.28 25.25 -21.98
N ILE A 230 2.91 26.10 -21.15
CA ILE A 230 3.07 27.53 -21.42
C ILE A 230 3.71 27.75 -22.79
N TYR A 231 4.84 27.10 -23.07
CA TYR A 231 5.56 27.25 -24.33
C TYR A 231 4.75 26.76 -25.54
N PHE A 232 3.88 25.75 -25.36
CA PHE A 232 3.01 25.26 -26.42
C PHE A 232 1.93 26.28 -26.81
N PHE A 233 1.22 26.84 -25.84
CA PHE A 233 0.05 27.70 -26.10
C PHE A 233 0.39 29.18 -26.30
N PHE A 234 1.42 29.70 -25.63
CA PHE A 234 1.73 31.15 -25.63
C PHE A 234 2.03 31.72 -27.03
N PRO A 235 2.79 31.04 -27.93
CA PRO A 235 3.03 31.56 -29.28
C PRO A 235 1.75 31.81 -30.08
N GLY A 236 0.75 30.93 -29.98
CA GLY A 236 -0.55 31.10 -30.62
C GLY A 236 -1.33 32.27 -30.03
N TRP A 237 -1.31 32.39 -28.70
CA TRP A 237 -1.97 33.47 -27.99
C TRP A 237 -1.35 34.85 -28.28
N ILE A 238 -0.01 34.94 -28.33
CA ILE A 238 0.72 36.16 -28.71
C ILE A 238 0.30 36.61 -30.12
N LYS A 239 0.27 35.68 -31.09
CA LYS A 239 -0.16 36.01 -32.47
C LYS A 239 -1.59 36.57 -32.48
N ARG A 240 -2.53 35.96 -31.75
CA ARG A 240 -3.93 36.42 -31.65
C ARG A 240 -4.04 37.80 -30.97
N ARG A 241 -3.28 38.06 -29.90
CA ARG A 241 -3.29 39.37 -29.22
C ARG A 241 -2.66 40.49 -30.04
N LYS A 242 -1.57 40.20 -30.77
CA LYS A 242 -0.98 41.15 -31.72
C LYS A 242 -1.97 41.55 -32.81
N LYS A 243 -2.73 40.60 -33.36
CA LYS A 243 -3.82 40.89 -34.32
C LYS A 243 -4.92 41.80 -33.74
N LYS A 244 -5.16 41.74 -32.43
CA LYS A 244 -6.12 42.60 -31.72
C LYS A 244 -5.50 43.89 -31.15
N ALA A 245 -4.29 44.26 -31.58
CA ALA A 245 -3.53 45.41 -31.09
C ALA A 245 -3.38 45.48 -29.54
N LYS A 246 -3.45 44.35 -28.84
CA LYS A 246 -3.30 44.29 -27.37
C LYS A 246 -1.83 44.13 -26.99
N SER A 247 -1.45 44.68 -25.83
CA SER A 247 -0.11 44.48 -25.26
C SER A 247 0.24 42.99 -25.08
N VAL A 248 1.47 42.62 -25.45
CA VAL A 248 2.02 41.26 -25.40
C VAL A 248 3.36 41.15 -24.67
N SER A 249 3.89 42.27 -24.15
CA SER A 249 5.24 42.34 -23.57
C SER A 249 5.44 41.34 -22.42
N ALA A 250 4.50 41.30 -21.48
CA ALA A 250 4.49 40.37 -20.36
C ALA A 250 4.48 38.89 -20.83
N ILE A 251 3.61 38.54 -21.78
CA ILE A 251 3.49 37.16 -22.29
C ILE A 251 4.77 36.73 -23.02
N VAL A 252 5.38 37.63 -23.80
CA VAL A 252 6.66 37.36 -24.47
C VAL A 252 7.78 37.15 -23.44
N LYS A 253 7.85 37.98 -22.39
CA LYS A 253 8.83 37.84 -21.30
C LYS A 253 8.67 36.50 -20.60
N THR A 254 7.45 36.13 -20.21
CA THR A 254 7.14 34.84 -19.59
C THR A 254 7.48 33.66 -20.50
N ASN A 255 7.12 33.71 -21.79
CA ASN A 255 7.43 32.64 -22.73
C ASN A 255 8.95 32.44 -22.91
N ARG A 256 9.73 33.53 -22.99
CA ARG A 256 11.19 33.46 -23.09
C ARG A 256 11.82 32.89 -21.81
N TRP A 257 11.37 33.34 -20.65
CA TRP A 257 11.83 32.84 -19.35
C TRP A 257 11.50 31.35 -19.18
N SER A 258 10.25 30.97 -19.47
CA SER A 258 9.76 29.60 -19.41
C SER A 258 10.60 28.68 -20.31
N LEU A 259 10.81 29.05 -21.57
CA LEU A 259 11.63 28.26 -22.49
C LEU A 259 13.10 28.16 -22.04
N LYS A 260 13.68 29.24 -21.50
CA LYS A 260 15.07 29.24 -21.03
C LYS A 260 15.24 28.22 -19.90
N TRP A 261 14.38 28.29 -18.89
CA TRP A 261 14.50 27.44 -17.70
C TRP A 261 14.02 26.02 -17.94
N HIS A 262 12.96 25.80 -18.72
CA HIS A 262 12.55 24.46 -19.16
C HIS A 262 13.71 23.69 -19.79
N ASN A 263 14.41 24.34 -20.73
CA ASN A 263 15.56 23.74 -21.41
C ASN A 263 16.76 23.52 -20.49
N LYS A 264 17.10 24.51 -19.66
CA LYS A 264 18.27 24.41 -18.76
C LYS A 264 18.07 23.33 -17.70
N THR A 265 16.93 23.38 -17.00
CA THR A 265 16.58 22.45 -15.92
C THR A 265 16.41 21.03 -16.47
N GLY A 266 15.65 20.87 -17.56
CA GLY A 266 15.45 19.57 -18.20
C GLY A 266 16.77 18.95 -18.67
N ALA A 267 17.70 19.75 -19.20
CA ALA A 267 19.00 19.24 -19.65
C ALA A 267 19.95 18.90 -18.51
N TRP A 268 19.88 19.59 -17.37
CA TRP A 268 20.73 19.31 -16.20
C TRP A 268 20.28 18.03 -15.49
N LEU A 269 18.97 17.81 -15.38
CA LEU A 269 18.39 16.72 -14.59
C LEU A 269 17.91 15.52 -15.42
N PHE A 270 18.20 15.49 -16.73
CA PHE A 270 17.62 14.47 -17.63
C PHE A 270 17.92 13.03 -17.20
N VAL A 271 19.12 12.75 -16.67
CA VAL A 271 19.47 11.40 -16.18
C VAL A 271 18.61 11.02 -14.97
N CYS A 272 18.49 11.92 -13.99
CA CYS A 272 17.68 11.70 -12.79
C CYS A 272 16.20 11.50 -13.15
N LEU A 273 15.67 12.30 -14.09
CA LEU A 273 14.30 12.17 -14.57
C LEU A 273 14.08 10.85 -15.35
N ILE A 274 15.06 10.41 -16.15
CA ILE A 274 14.98 9.10 -16.81
C ILE A 274 14.91 7.99 -15.78
N VAL A 275 15.78 8.01 -14.75
CA VAL A 275 15.74 7.01 -13.67
C VAL A 275 14.37 7.03 -12.99
N LEU A 276 13.86 8.20 -12.59
CA LEU A 276 12.56 8.34 -11.94
C LEU A 276 11.41 7.73 -12.74
N PHE A 277 11.31 8.06 -14.04
CA PHE A 277 10.23 7.56 -14.89
C PHE A 277 10.42 6.09 -15.26
N PHE A 278 11.66 5.65 -15.44
CA PHE A 278 12.00 4.27 -15.75
C PHE A 278 11.71 3.34 -14.58
N THR A 279 12.06 3.70 -13.35
CA THR A 279 11.70 2.87 -12.19
C THR A 279 10.19 2.84 -11.97
N GLY A 280 9.51 3.98 -12.13
CA GLY A 280 8.05 4.08 -11.95
C GLY A 280 7.24 3.19 -12.90
N MET A 281 7.64 3.03 -14.17
CA MET A 281 6.90 2.18 -15.14
C MET A 281 6.90 0.69 -14.77
N PHE A 282 7.88 0.20 -14.01
CA PHE A 282 7.94 -1.20 -13.57
C PHE A 282 7.13 -1.48 -12.29
N LEU A 283 6.60 -0.46 -11.62
CA LEU A 283 5.82 -0.64 -10.38
C LEU A 283 4.38 -1.10 -10.63
N ARG A 284 3.98 -1.29 -11.90
CA ARG A 284 2.65 -1.77 -12.28
C ARG A 284 2.69 -2.77 -13.46
N PRO A 285 1.70 -3.68 -13.55
CA PRO A 285 1.57 -4.56 -14.71
C PRO A 285 1.42 -3.78 -16.03
N PRO A 286 1.85 -4.34 -17.17
CA PRO A 286 2.44 -5.68 -17.31
C PRO A 286 3.92 -5.75 -16.91
N LEU A 287 4.64 -4.63 -16.84
CA LEU A 287 6.09 -4.62 -16.62
C LEU A 287 6.50 -5.14 -15.24
N LEU A 288 5.66 -4.94 -14.22
CA LEU A 288 5.85 -5.52 -12.90
C LEU A 288 6.03 -7.06 -12.96
N ILE A 289 5.33 -7.75 -13.86
CA ILE A 289 5.37 -9.21 -13.97
C ILE A 289 6.79 -9.68 -14.30
N ALA A 290 7.54 -8.90 -15.07
CA ALA A 290 8.91 -9.23 -15.46
C ALA A 290 9.91 -9.17 -14.29
N ILE A 291 9.57 -8.47 -13.20
CA ILE A 291 10.48 -8.25 -12.05
C ILE A 291 9.93 -8.78 -10.72
N ALA A 292 8.66 -9.16 -10.66
CA ALA A 292 7.95 -9.49 -9.41
C ALA A 292 8.61 -10.61 -8.60
N TYR A 293 9.18 -11.61 -9.29
CA TYR A 293 9.79 -12.78 -8.68
C TYR A 293 11.33 -12.77 -8.72
N SER A 294 11.92 -11.71 -9.26
CA SER A 294 13.38 -11.58 -9.34
C SER A 294 13.95 -11.06 -8.02
N LYS A 295 15.00 -11.73 -7.52
CA LYS A 295 15.75 -11.31 -6.32
C LYS A 295 17.14 -10.81 -6.71
N VAL A 296 17.59 -9.73 -6.08
CA VAL A 296 18.93 -9.11 -6.29
C VAL A 296 19.62 -8.88 -4.95
N SER A 297 20.94 -8.74 -4.96
CA SER A 297 21.67 -8.30 -3.77
C SER A 297 21.30 -6.84 -3.46
N PRO A 298 21.10 -6.48 -2.18
CA PRO A 298 20.84 -5.11 -1.79
C PRO A 298 22.02 -4.20 -2.18
N ILE A 299 21.71 -2.95 -2.51
CA ILE A 299 22.75 -1.95 -2.76
C ILE A 299 23.42 -1.66 -1.41
N LYS A 300 24.74 -1.81 -1.34
CA LYS A 300 25.49 -1.58 -0.08
C LYS A 300 25.22 -0.18 0.48
N TYR A 301 25.06 -0.09 1.80
CA TYR A 301 24.75 1.14 2.54
C TYR A 301 23.42 1.81 2.17
N SER A 302 22.54 1.08 1.49
CA SER A 302 21.17 1.55 1.23
C SER A 302 20.23 1.15 2.37
N HIS A 303 19.03 1.72 2.37
CA HIS A 303 17.97 1.34 3.29
C HIS A 303 17.53 -0.14 3.17
N LEU A 304 17.86 -0.83 2.07
CA LEU A 304 17.64 -2.27 1.88
C LEU A 304 18.78 -3.14 2.42
N ASP A 305 19.95 -2.56 2.71
CA ASP A 305 21.10 -3.25 3.27
C ASP A 305 20.96 -3.34 4.79
N GLN A 306 20.00 -4.14 5.23
CA GLN A 306 19.60 -4.25 6.63
C GLN A 306 20.28 -5.46 7.30
N PRO A 307 20.81 -5.31 8.53
CA PRO A 307 21.32 -6.46 9.30
C PRO A 307 20.17 -7.38 9.73
N ASN A 308 18.99 -6.82 10.01
CA ASN A 308 17.80 -7.59 10.37
C ASN A 308 17.22 -8.28 9.12
N PRO A 309 17.23 -9.63 9.06
CA PRO A 309 16.77 -10.39 7.89
C PRO A 309 15.26 -10.25 7.62
N TRP A 310 14.51 -9.78 8.63
CA TRP A 310 13.05 -9.64 8.64
C TRP A 310 12.57 -8.21 8.44
N TYR A 311 13.47 -7.26 8.17
CA TYR A 311 13.12 -5.86 8.01
C TYR A 311 12.02 -5.65 6.94
N ASP A 312 10.88 -5.09 7.35
CA ASP A 312 9.64 -4.94 6.57
C ASP A 312 9.11 -6.24 5.92
N LYS A 313 9.29 -7.41 6.55
CA LYS A 313 8.80 -8.70 6.02
C LYS A 313 7.69 -9.34 6.83
N LEU A 314 7.57 -9.07 8.12
CA LEU A 314 6.62 -9.74 9.03
C LEU A 314 5.18 -9.28 8.80
N ARG A 315 4.22 -10.20 8.62
CA ARG A 315 2.85 -9.90 8.19
C ARG A 315 1.78 -10.31 9.19
N ASP A 316 1.93 -11.45 9.85
CA ASP A 316 0.94 -11.99 10.80
C ASP A 316 1.60 -13.01 11.76
N LEU A 317 0.96 -13.28 12.90
CA LEU A 317 1.41 -14.25 13.90
C LEU A 317 0.23 -14.97 14.53
N ARG A 318 0.32 -16.30 14.64
CA ARG A 318 -0.61 -17.11 15.44
C ARG A 318 0.14 -18.11 16.30
N TYR A 319 -0.36 -18.39 17.49
CA TYR A 319 0.18 -19.45 18.34
C TYR A 319 -0.61 -20.75 18.18
N ASP A 320 0.08 -21.83 17.82
CA ASP A 320 -0.48 -23.18 17.79
C ASP A 320 -0.29 -23.86 19.15
N LYS A 321 -1.37 -23.97 19.92
CA LYS A 321 -1.34 -24.64 21.23
C LYS A 321 -1.05 -26.13 21.15
N ASN A 322 -1.44 -26.80 20.06
CA ASN A 322 -1.25 -28.24 19.91
C ASN A 322 0.21 -28.58 19.57
N ARG A 323 0.86 -27.71 18.78
CA ARG A 323 2.27 -27.87 18.38
C ARG A 323 3.24 -27.14 19.32
N ASN A 324 2.74 -26.26 20.20
CA ASN A 324 3.53 -25.37 21.05
C ASN A 324 4.52 -24.50 20.23
N GLU A 325 4.06 -24.02 19.07
CA GLU A 325 4.87 -23.25 18.12
C GLU A 325 4.10 -22.02 17.59
N PHE A 326 4.82 -21.00 17.14
CA PHE A 326 4.25 -19.90 16.37
C PHE A 326 4.17 -20.24 14.89
N LEU A 327 3.03 -19.92 14.27
CA LEU A 327 2.91 -19.71 12.83
C LEU A 327 3.18 -18.24 12.50
N LEU A 328 4.29 -17.98 11.81
CA LEU A 328 4.73 -16.65 11.41
C LEU A 328 4.51 -16.47 9.90
N ALA A 329 3.58 -15.60 9.51
CA ALA A 329 3.40 -15.23 8.11
C ALA A 329 4.26 -14.03 7.74
N THR A 330 4.91 -14.10 6.58
CA THR A 330 5.81 -13.05 6.07
C THR A 330 5.56 -12.79 4.58
N SER A 331 6.23 -11.80 3.99
CA SER A 331 6.23 -11.62 2.52
C SER A 331 6.96 -12.73 1.75
N GLU A 332 7.74 -13.58 2.41
CA GLU A 332 8.51 -14.65 1.78
C GLU A 332 7.90 -16.04 2.00
N GLY A 333 6.81 -16.13 2.77
CA GLY A 333 6.12 -17.38 3.09
C GLY A 333 5.69 -17.43 4.55
N ILE A 334 5.10 -18.57 4.92
CA ILE A 334 4.67 -18.93 6.27
C ILE A 334 5.73 -19.85 6.87
N TYR A 335 6.15 -19.51 8.09
CA TYR A 335 7.16 -20.21 8.88
C TYR A 335 6.51 -20.78 10.14
N HIS A 336 7.07 -21.87 10.67
CA HIS A 336 6.88 -22.24 12.06
C HIS A 336 8.11 -21.85 12.89
N MET A 337 7.90 -21.60 14.18
CA MET A 337 8.95 -21.11 15.06
C MET A 337 8.65 -21.49 16.50
N ASP A 338 9.62 -22.11 17.18
CA ASP A 338 9.53 -22.34 18.62
C ASP A 338 9.54 -21.00 19.39
N LYS A 339 8.73 -20.90 20.45
CA LYS A 339 8.51 -19.66 21.21
C LYS A 339 9.75 -19.17 21.98
N ASP A 340 10.68 -20.06 22.30
CA ASP A 340 11.88 -19.77 23.09
C ASP A 340 13.11 -19.66 22.18
N GLU A 341 13.23 -20.51 21.15
CA GLU A 341 14.33 -20.42 20.20
C GLU A 341 14.21 -19.22 19.25
N LEU A 342 12.98 -18.85 18.88
CA LEU A 342 12.66 -17.77 17.94
C LEU A 342 13.44 -17.87 16.61
N ALA A 343 13.57 -19.10 16.10
CA ALA A 343 14.23 -19.45 14.85
C ALA A 343 13.22 -19.91 13.78
N PRO A 344 12.78 -19.02 12.87
CA PRO A 344 11.79 -19.36 11.86
C PRO A 344 12.27 -20.43 10.86
N LYS A 345 11.45 -21.47 10.67
CA LYS A 345 11.64 -22.56 9.70
C LYS A 345 10.48 -22.57 8.71
N LEU A 346 10.78 -22.60 7.41
CA LEU A 346 9.77 -22.46 6.36
C LEU A 346 8.92 -23.73 6.24
N PHE A 347 7.59 -23.59 6.16
CA PHE A 347 6.73 -24.72 5.80
C PHE A 347 6.96 -25.14 4.34
N GLN A 348 7.05 -26.43 4.09
CA GLN A 348 7.26 -26.94 2.72
C GLN A 348 5.99 -26.82 1.86
N ILE A 349 4.83 -27.06 2.47
CA ILE A 349 3.53 -26.99 1.82
C ILE A 349 2.83 -25.74 2.33
N GLN A 350 2.44 -24.84 1.42
CA GLN A 350 1.80 -23.57 1.78
C GLN A 350 0.71 -23.20 0.78
N PRO A 351 -0.37 -22.54 1.23
CA PRO A 351 -1.40 -22.01 0.35
C PRO A 351 -0.87 -20.82 -0.45
N PRO A 352 -1.48 -20.49 -1.61
CA PRO A 352 -1.11 -19.31 -2.36
C PRO A 352 -1.37 -18.01 -1.57
N VAL A 353 -0.31 -17.23 -1.32
CA VAL A 353 -0.39 -15.88 -0.75
C VAL A 353 0.04 -14.87 -1.81
N SER A 354 -0.79 -13.83 -2.02
CA SER A 354 -0.49 -12.79 -3.00
C SER A 354 0.72 -11.95 -2.62
N VAL A 355 1.36 -11.29 -3.59
CA VAL A 355 2.43 -10.30 -3.34
C VAL A 355 1.98 -9.12 -2.47
N MET A 356 0.67 -8.89 -2.35
CA MET A 356 0.08 -7.87 -1.46
C MET A 356 0.06 -8.31 0.01
N GLY A 357 0.42 -9.57 0.29
CA GLY A 357 0.47 -10.15 1.62
C GLY A 357 -0.77 -10.95 2.00
N ILE A 358 -0.67 -11.58 3.16
CA ILE A 358 -1.74 -12.29 3.85
C ILE A 358 -2.69 -11.28 4.53
N ASN A 359 -3.98 -11.57 4.51
CA ASN A 359 -5.03 -10.76 5.14
C ASN A 359 -5.83 -11.54 6.18
N VAL A 360 -5.82 -12.87 6.12
CA VAL A 360 -6.49 -13.77 7.08
C VAL A 360 -5.53 -14.89 7.42
N LEU A 361 -5.28 -15.11 8.71
CA LEU A 361 -4.57 -16.26 9.25
C LEU A 361 -5.30 -16.70 10.52
N GLU A 362 -6.29 -17.57 10.37
CA GLU A 362 -7.15 -17.97 11.48
C GLU A 362 -7.03 -19.47 11.74
N PRO A 363 -6.88 -19.91 13.00
CA PRO A 363 -6.91 -21.32 13.32
C PRO A 363 -8.28 -21.93 12.97
N PHE A 364 -8.24 -23.17 12.52
CA PHE A 364 -9.40 -23.99 12.20
C PHE A 364 -9.28 -25.36 12.88
N LYS A 365 -10.33 -26.17 12.78
CA LYS A 365 -10.41 -27.50 13.39
C LYS A 365 -9.22 -28.38 13.02
N ASP A 366 -8.85 -29.26 13.93
CA ASP A 366 -7.83 -30.31 13.75
C ASP A 366 -6.45 -29.77 13.34
N GLY A 367 -6.07 -28.57 13.79
CA GLY A 367 -4.76 -27.99 13.53
C GLY A 367 -4.59 -27.41 12.12
N ALA A 368 -5.69 -27.23 11.38
CA ALA A 368 -5.73 -26.55 10.10
C ALA A 368 -5.86 -25.03 10.28
N TYR A 369 -5.69 -24.28 9.19
CA TYR A 369 -5.75 -22.81 9.18
C TYR A 369 -6.51 -22.32 7.97
N ILE A 370 -7.31 -21.27 8.17
CA ILE A 370 -7.89 -20.48 7.09
C ILE A 370 -6.89 -19.38 6.74
N VAL A 371 -6.38 -19.42 5.51
CA VAL A 371 -5.43 -18.47 4.96
C VAL A 371 -6.06 -17.69 3.81
N GLY A 372 -6.14 -16.38 3.96
CA GLY A 372 -6.76 -15.48 2.99
C GLY A 372 -5.80 -14.41 2.47
N SER A 373 -5.82 -14.17 1.16
CA SER A 373 -5.09 -13.07 0.52
C SER A 373 -5.78 -12.64 -0.77
N PHE A 374 -5.17 -11.74 -1.56
CA PHE A 374 -5.70 -11.40 -2.88
C PHE A 374 -5.64 -12.57 -3.89
N SER A 375 -5.02 -13.70 -3.51
CA SER A 375 -5.04 -14.94 -4.29
C SER A 375 -6.28 -15.81 -4.04
N GLY A 376 -7.03 -15.58 -2.95
CA GLY A 376 -8.19 -16.38 -2.56
C GLY A 376 -8.24 -16.67 -1.05
N LEU A 377 -9.21 -17.50 -0.66
CA LEU A 377 -9.39 -18.03 0.69
C LEU A 377 -9.16 -19.54 0.66
N PHE A 378 -8.21 -20.02 1.46
CA PHE A 378 -7.77 -21.41 1.45
C PHE A 378 -7.84 -22.01 2.85
N LEU A 379 -8.26 -23.26 2.94
CA LEU A 379 -8.05 -24.10 4.12
C LEU A 379 -6.77 -24.91 3.88
N TRP A 380 -5.86 -24.84 4.83
CA TRP A 380 -4.54 -25.45 4.75
C TRP A 380 -4.20 -26.13 6.07
N HIS A 381 -3.75 -27.37 6.02
CA HIS A 381 -3.19 -28.07 7.17
C HIS A 381 -1.70 -28.31 6.93
N PRO A 382 -0.79 -27.90 7.84
CA PRO A 382 0.65 -27.98 7.59
C PRO A 382 1.20 -29.39 7.33
N ALA A 383 0.55 -30.43 7.85
CA ALA A 383 0.95 -31.83 7.67
C ALA A 383 0.32 -32.52 6.44
N HIS A 384 -0.57 -31.85 5.70
CA HIS A 384 -1.29 -32.44 4.57
C HIS A 384 -0.97 -31.68 3.27
N PRO A 385 -0.70 -32.38 2.15
CA PRO A 385 -0.45 -31.75 0.86
C PRO A 385 -1.69 -31.06 0.27
N GLU A 386 -2.88 -31.46 0.70
CA GLU A 386 -4.15 -30.96 0.23
C GLU A 386 -4.39 -29.51 0.68
N ILE A 387 -4.61 -28.61 -0.28
CA ILE A 387 -5.08 -27.24 -0.03
C ILE A 387 -6.47 -27.10 -0.63
N TYR A 388 -7.44 -26.73 0.19
CA TYR A 388 -8.83 -26.57 -0.22
C TYR A 388 -9.16 -25.10 -0.44
N ASN A 389 -9.73 -24.73 -1.59
CA ASN A 389 -10.18 -23.37 -1.84
C ASN A 389 -11.60 -23.18 -1.30
N LEU A 390 -11.72 -22.51 -0.15
CA LEU A 390 -12.99 -22.24 0.52
C LEU A 390 -13.88 -21.30 -0.29
N ALA A 391 -13.31 -20.32 -0.99
CA ALA A 391 -14.09 -19.37 -1.79
C ALA A 391 -14.72 -20.02 -3.03
N GLN A 392 -14.08 -21.06 -3.58
CA GLN A 392 -14.52 -21.75 -4.80
C GLN A 392 -15.14 -23.13 -4.54
N ASN A 393 -15.10 -23.60 -3.29
CA ASN A 393 -15.56 -24.93 -2.90
C ASN A 393 -14.95 -26.08 -3.73
N LYS A 394 -13.63 -26.07 -3.90
CA LYS A 394 -12.90 -27.11 -4.64
C LYS A 394 -11.48 -27.27 -4.17
N MET A 395 -10.89 -28.45 -4.42
CA MET A 395 -9.45 -28.66 -4.25
C MET A 395 -8.65 -27.68 -5.10
N HIS A 396 -7.61 -27.09 -4.50
CA HIS A 396 -6.65 -26.29 -5.23
C HIS A 396 -5.70 -27.21 -6.00
N VAL A 397 -5.69 -27.09 -7.33
CA VAL A 397 -4.83 -27.88 -8.21
C VAL A 397 -3.90 -26.93 -8.97
N GLY A 398 -2.59 -27.09 -8.75
CA GLY A 398 -1.54 -26.48 -9.57
C GLY A 398 -0.91 -25.19 -9.02
N LYS A 399 0.26 -24.85 -9.58
CA LYS A 399 0.96 -23.58 -9.34
C LYS A 399 0.19 -22.45 -10.01
N SER A 400 -0.14 -21.40 -9.24
CA SER A 400 -0.80 -20.17 -9.71
C SER A 400 -0.32 -19.76 -11.12
N THR A 401 -1.20 -19.95 -12.10
CA THR A 401 -0.93 -19.64 -13.50
C THR A 401 -0.97 -18.13 -13.72
N GLY A 402 0.20 -17.47 -13.76
CA GLY A 402 0.47 -16.19 -14.43
C GLY A 402 -0.32 -14.93 -14.01
N ARG A 403 -1.41 -15.05 -13.25
CA ARG A 403 -2.20 -13.93 -12.73
C ARG A 403 -1.76 -13.64 -11.30
N PRO A 404 -1.34 -12.40 -10.98
CA PRO A 404 -0.87 -12.03 -9.65
C PRO A 404 -2.00 -11.94 -8.59
N ILE A 405 -3.26 -12.20 -8.98
CA ILE A 405 -4.48 -12.03 -8.20
C ILE A 405 -5.44 -13.18 -8.56
N GLY A 406 -6.11 -13.76 -7.56
CA GLY A 406 -7.12 -14.81 -7.74
C GLY A 406 -8.53 -14.28 -8.03
N ASP A 407 -9.49 -15.18 -8.17
CA ASP A 407 -10.90 -14.84 -8.51
C ASP A 407 -11.62 -14.11 -7.36
N PHE A 408 -11.12 -14.24 -6.14
CA PHE A 408 -11.61 -13.56 -4.94
C PHE A 408 -10.45 -12.85 -4.25
N LYS A 409 -10.58 -11.54 -4.08
CA LYS A 409 -9.56 -10.65 -3.49
C LYS A 409 -9.84 -10.52 -2.00
N VAL A 410 -9.49 -11.55 -1.23
CA VAL A 410 -9.82 -11.59 0.21
C VAL A 410 -9.07 -10.51 0.96
N THR A 411 -9.82 -9.70 1.72
CA THR A 411 -9.31 -8.65 2.59
C THR A 411 -9.58 -8.94 4.07
N GLY A 412 -10.45 -9.90 4.36
CA GLY A 412 -10.84 -10.24 5.72
C GLY A 412 -11.78 -11.45 5.81
N LEU A 413 -12.07 -11.84 7.04
CA LEU A 413 -13.01 -12.91 7.39
C LEU A 413 -13.77 -12.49 8.65
N ILE A 414 -15.09 -12.54 8.62
CA ILE A 414 -15.95 -12.25 9.78
C ILE A 414 -16.65 -13.54 10.19
N THR A 415 -16.71 -13.83 11.50
CA THR A 415 -17.41 -14.99 12.04
C THR A 415 -18.50 -14.54 13.02
N ASP A 416 -19.75 -14.96 12.81
CA ASP A 416 -20.84 -14.67 13.73
C ASP A 416 -20.83 -15.59 14.97
N LEU A 417 -21.69 -15.31 15.96
CA LEU A 417 -21.79 -16.12 17.18
C LEU A 417 -22.18 -17.59 16.94
N ASN A 418 -22.78 -17.89 15.80
CA ASN A 418 -23.18 -19.25 15.42
C ASN A 418 -22.08 -19.96 14.61
N GLY A 419 -20.90 -19.34 14.46
CA GLY A 419 -19.80 -19.86 13.64
C GLY A 419 -20.01 -19.71 12.14
N LYS A 420 -21.02 -18.96 11.68
CA LYS A 420 -21.19 -18.66 10.25
C LYS A 420 -20.17 -17.63 9.81
N GLN A 421 -19.56 -17.88 8.65
CA GLN A 421 -18.43 -17.10 8.17
C GLN A 421 -18.79 -16.27 6.94
N TYR A 422 -18.31 -15.03 6.92
CA TYR A 422 -18.43 -14.13 5.79
C TYR A 422 -17.02 -13.77 5.31
N MET A 423 -16.70 -14.14 4.08
CA MET A 423 -15.48 -13.70 3.43
C MET A 423 -15.64 -12.24 3.01
N ILE A 424 -14.67 -11.39 3.34
CA ILE A 424 -14.66 -10.00 2.89
C ILE A 424 -13.80 -9.93 1.64
N ASP A 425 -14.42 -9.64 0.50
CA ASP A 425 -13.77 -9.44 -0.79
C ASP A 425 -13.61 -7.94 -1.10
N TYR A 426 -12.48 -7.57 -1.71
CA TYR A 426 -12.18 -6.17 -2.04
C TYR A 426 -13.24 -5.52 -2.96
N ASP A 427 -13.72 -6.24 -3.97
CA ASP A 427 -14.66 -5.69 -4.95
C ASP A 427 -16.11 -5.97 -4.54
N LYS A 428 -16.42 -7.21 -4.12
CA LYS A 428 -17.77 -7.68 -3.81
C LYS A 428 -18.24 -7.34 -2.40
N GLY A 429 -17.31 -7.09 -1.48
CA GLY A 429 -17.62 -6.86 -0.08
C GLY A 429 -17.89 -8.16 0.69
N ALA A 430 -18.82 -8.14 1.66
CA ALA A 430 -19.14 -9.29 2.49
C ALA A 430 -19.88 -10.38 1.69
N VAL A 431 -19.26 -11.56 1.59
CA VAL A 431 -19.78 -12.72 0.87
C VAL A 431 -19.98 -13.88 1.85
N PRO A 432 -21.22 -14.34 2.06
CA PRO A 432 -21.53 -15.54 2.85
C PRO A 432 -20.74 -16.78 2.39
N LEU A 433 -20.15 -17.52 3.33
CA LEU A 433 -19.51 -18.81 3.05
C LEU A 433 -20.43 -19.95 3.46
N TYR A 434 -20.87 -20.75 2.49
CA TYR A 434 -21.68 -21.96 2.71
C TYR A 434 -23.03 -21.73 3.40
N HIS A 435 -23.57 -20.51 3.34
CA HIS A 435 -24.93 -20.19 3.79
C HIS A 435 -25.52 -19.03 2.98
N HIS A 436 -26.84 -18.82 3.12
CA HIS A 436 -27.57 -17.80 2.36
C HIS A 436 -27.89 -16.51 3.15
N LYS A 437 -27.60 -16.49 4.45
CA LYS A 437 -27.77 -15.27 5.27
C LYS A 437 -26.82 -14.19 4.76
N LEU A 438 -27.35 -13.06 4.28
CA LEU A 438 -26.56 -11.91 3.86
C LEU A 438 -26.00 -11.17 5.08
N PHE A 439 -24.84 -10.55 4.90
CA PHE A 439 -24.30 -9.64 5.90
C PHE A 439 -25.12 -8.34 5.87
N PRO A 440 -25.52 -7.76 7.02
CA PRO A 440 -26.33 -6.55 7.03
C PRO A 440 -25.67 -5.37 6.32
N GLU A 441 -26.49 -4.45 5.83
CA GLU A 441 -26.00 -3.25 5.15
C GLU A 441 -25.23 -2.34 6.11
N MET A 442 -24.28 -1.59 5.56
CA MET A 442 -23.49 -0.64 6.33
C MET A 442 -24.40 0.54 6.74
N PRO A 443 -24.55 0.83 8.05
CA PRO A 443 -25.42 1.91 8.50
C PRO A 443 -24.84 3.29 8.19
N ASN A 444 -25.72 4.30 8.17
CA ASN A 444 -25.36 5.68 7.77
C ASN A 444 -24.26 6.31 8.65
N ASN A 445 -24.28 6.06 9.95
CA ASN A 445 -23.25 6.58 10.87
C ASN A 445 -21.84 6.03 10.52
N VAL A 446 -21.73 4.75 10.17
CA VAL A 446 -20.48 4.14 9.70
C VAL A 446 -20.06 4.77 8.37
N LEU A 447 -20.98 4.94 7.42
CA LEU A 447 -20.70 5.55 6.12
C LEU A 447 -20.20 6.99 6.21
N GLU A 448 -20.78 7.80 7.10
CA GLU A 448 -20.43 9.22 7.30
C GLU A 448 -19.05 9.39 7.94
N GLU A 449 -18.69 8.53 8.89
CA GLU A 449 -17.39 8.55 9.55
C GLU A 449 -16.28 7.91 8.69
N SER A 450 -16.62 6.91 7.87
CA SER A 450 -15.65 6.11 7.10
C SER A 450 -15.25 6.74 5.76
N LYS A 451 -14.33 7.69 5.82
CA LYS A 451 -13.83 8.42 4.65
C LYS A 451 -12.70 7.66 3.92
N MET A 452 -12.05 8.32 2.96
CA MET A 452 -10.86 7.81 2.27
C MET A 452 -9.69 8.74 2.55
N SER A 453 -8.56 8.22 3.04
CA SER A 453 -7.38 9.04 3.31
C SER A 453 -6.82 9.69 2.04
N LEU A 454 -6.23 10.88 2.17
CA LEU A 454 -5.56 11.56 1.05
C LEU A 454 -4.46 10.70 0.45
N TRP A 455 -3.75 9.92 1.28
CA TRP A 455 -2.74 8.98 0.81
C TRP A 455 -3.33 7.89 -0.09
N ASN A 456 -4.44 7.27 0.32
CA ASN A 456 -5.11 6.26 -0.51
C ASN A 456 -5.63 6.88 -1.81
N LEU A 457 -6.24 8.07 -1.76
CA LEU A 457 -6.69 8.74 -2.99
C LEU A 457 -5.52 9.04 -3.93
N SER A 458 -4.41 9.53 -3.37
CA SER A 458 -3.17 9.79 -4.11
C SER A 458 -2.64 8.51 -4.75
N LEU A 459 -2.64 7.38 -4.02
CA LEU A 459 -2.29 6.07 -4.54
C LEU A 459 -3.19 5.66 -5.71
N GLU A 460 -4.51 5.81 -5.62
CA GLU A 460 -5.42 5.46 -6.72
C GLU A 460 -5.18 6.31 -7.98
N ILE A 461 -4.91 7.60 -7.82
CA ILE A 461 -4.59 8.50 -8.95
C ILE A 461 -3.21 8.17 -9.54
N HIS A 462 -2.18 8.06 -8.70
CA HIS A 462 -0.80 7.81 -9.12
C HIS A 462 -0.64 6.46 -9.82
N THR A 463 -1.48 5.50 -9.47
CA THR A 463 -1.45 4.14 -10.04
C THR A 463 -2.38 3.98 -11.24
N GLY A 464 -3.08 5.05 -11.62
CA GLY A 464 -4.02 5.08 -12.74
C GLY A 464 -5.38 4.44 -12.47
N ARG A 465 -5.55 3.75 -11.34
CA ARG A 465 -6.80 3.06 -10.97
C ARG A 465 -7.99 4.01 -10.86
N PHE A 466 -7.74 5.25 -10.41
CA PHE A 466 -8.75 6.29 -10.39
C PHE A 466 -9.42 6.52 -11.74
N PHE A 467 -8.71 6.31 -12.86
CA PHE A 467 -9.25 6.55 -14.21
C PHE A 467 -9.96 5.33 -14.81
N ARG A 468 -10.16 4.24 -14.04
CA ARG A 468 -10.84 3.03 -14.50
C ARG A 468 -12.25 3.30 -14.99
N PHE A 469 -12.99 4.21 -14.36
CA PHE A 469 -14.35 4.57 -14.78
C PHE A 469 -14.41 5.14 -16.20
N MET A 470 -13.32 5.73 -16.71
CA MET A 470 -13.24 6.24 -18.09
C MET A 470 -12.56 5.25 -19.05
N LEU A 471 -11.51 4.57 -18.59
CA LEU A 471 -10.63 3.78 -19.45
C LEU A 471 -10.96 2.27 -19.46
N GLY A 472 -11.90 1.82 -18.62
CA GLY A 472 -12.12 0.39 -18.40
C GLY A 472 -10.82 -0.32 -18.02
N ASN A 473 -10.62 -1.57 -18.45
CA ASN A 473 -9.43 -2.36 -18.14
C ASN A 473 -8.11 -1.79 -18.73
N PHE A 474 -8.18 -0.84 -19.69
CA PHE A 474 -6.99 -0.21 -20.26
C PHE A 474 -6.25 0.70 -19.27
N TYR A 475 -6.85 1.04 -18.13
CA TYR A 475 -6.18 1.83 -17.08
C TYR A 475 -4.84 1.22 -16.66
N ILE A 476 -4.69 -0.11 -16.73
CA ILE A 476 -3.47 -0.84 -16.34
C ILE A 476 -2.26 -0.36 -17.17
N LEU A 477 -2.48 0.04 -18.41
CA LEU A 477 -1.42 0.53 -19.30
C LEU A 477 -1.02 1.98 -19.04
N LEU A 478 -1.80 2.73 -18.26
CA LEU A 478 -1.58 4.17 -18.03
C LEU A 478 -0.19 4.42 -17.44
N VAL A 479 0.19 3.72 -16.36
CA VAL A 479 1.49 3.89 -15.71
C VAL A 479 2.65 3.46 -16.62
N PRO A 480 2.69 2.23 -17.18
CA PRO A 480 3.78 1.81 -18.07
C PRO A 480 3.96 2.72 -19.30
N LEU A 481 2.86 3.09 -19.98
CA LEU A 481 2.92 3.95 -21.16
C LEU A 481 3.35 5.37 -20.78
N SER A 482 2.86 5.89 -19.66
CA SER A 482 3.23 7.23 -19.18
C SER A 482 4.74 7.31 -18.88
N GLY A 483 5.32 6.30 -18.24
CA GLY A 483 6.76 6.26 -17.96
C GLY A 483 7.58 6.13 -19.25
N LEU A 484 7.22 5.23 -20.16
CA LEU A 484 7.90 5.08 -21.45
C LEU A 484 7.87 6.38 -22.28
N VAL A 485 6.70 7.00 -22.39
CA VAL A 485 6.55 8.29 -23.09
C VAL A 485 7.36 9.39 -22.40
N SER A 486 7.38 9.42 -21.06
CA SER A 486 8.14 10.42 -20.31
C SER A 486 9.65 10.27 -20.54
N VAL A 487 10.19 9.04 -20.49
CA VAL A 487 11.59 8.75 -20.84
C VAL A 487 11.90 9.22 -22.26
N MET A 488 11.05 8.90 -23.23
CA MET A 488 11.20 9.34 -24.62
C MET A 488 11.18 10.87 -24.75
N VAL A 489 10.27 11.56 -24.05
CA VAL A 489 10.14 13.02 -24.07
C VAL A 489 11.35 13.70 -23.45
N VAL A 490 11.84 13.22 -22.32
CA VAL A 490 13.05 13.74 -21.67
C VAL A 490 14.27 13.52 -22.55
N LEU A 491 14.45 12.31 -23.09
CA LEU A 491 15.58 11.98 -23.97
C LEU A 491 15.57 12.83 -25.24
N SER A 492 14.43 12.92 -25.92
CA SER A 492 14.29 13.74 -27.13
C SER A 492 14.47 15.24 -26.85
N GLY A 493 14.02 15.73 -25.69
CA GLY A 493 14.26 17.09 -25.21
C GLY A 493 15.74 17.40 -25.00
N TYR A 494 16.46 16.51 -24.31
CA TYR A 494 17.91 16.63 -24.11
C TYR A 494 18.68 16.61 -25.44
N LEU A 495 18.33 15.72 -26.37
CA LEU A 495 18.98 15.64 -27.69
C LEU A 495 18.77 16.92 -28.52
N LEU A 496 17.59 17.53 -28.44
CA LEU A 496 17.31 18.84 -29.06
C LEU A 496 18.16 19.94 -28.44
N TRP A 497 18.25 19.98 -27.11
CA TRP A 497 19.07 20.93 -26.38
C TRP A 497 20.55 20.79 -26.76
N ARG A 498 21.12 19.59 -26.67
CA ARG A 498 22.52 19.30 -27.00
C ARG A 498 22.86 19.72 -28.42
N LYS A 499 21.98 19.46 -29.38
CA LYS A 499 22.19 19.88 -30.78
C LYS A 499 22.19 21.39 -30.96
N LYS A 500 21.33 22.10 -30.23
CA LYS A 500 21.27 23.57 -30.27
C LYS A 500 22.52 24.22 -29.68
N PHE A 501 23.06 23.68 -28.58
CA PHE A 501 24.18 24.28 -27.86
C PHE A 501 25.57 23.74 -28.24
N ARG A 502 25.73 22.51 -28.77
CA ARG A 502 27.03 22.04 -29.35
C ARG A 502 27.40 22.80 -30.62
N LYS A 503 26.43 23.27 -31.41
CA LYS A 503 26.70 24.08 -32.61
C LYS A 503 27.12 25.53 -32.31
N SER A 504 27.07 25.97 -31.05
CA SER A 504 27.43 27.33 -30.64
C SER A 504 28.91 27.51 -30.32
N LYS A 505 29.70 26.43 -30.21
CA LYS A 505 31.14 26.50 -29.88
C LYS A 505 32.07 26.41 -31.11
N THR A 506 31.52 26.41 -32.32
CA THR A 506 32.26 26.31 -33.60
C THR A 506 31.82 27.40 -34.57
N ARG A 507 31.74 28.63 -34.08
CA ARG A 507 31.66 29.85 -34.89
C ARG A 507 32.42 30.95 -34.21
#